data_AF-A0A973SI09-F1
#
_entry.id   AF-A0A973SI09-F1
#
_cell.length_a   1.000
_cell.length_b   1.000
_cell.length_c   1.000
_cell.angle_alpha   90.00
_cell.angle_beta   90.00
_cell.angle_gamma   90.00
#
_symmetry.space_group_name_H-M   'P 1'
#
loop_
_entity.id
_entity.type
_entity.pdbx_description
1 polymer ?
#
loop_
_entity_poly.entity_id
_entity_poly.type
_entity_poly.pdbx_seq_one_letter_code
_entity_poly.pdbx_strand_id
1 'polypeptide(L)' 'MPKPSLSEARLYLCTDGRRDRGDLAEFLDSVLAAGVDIIQLREKGLEAREELALLEVFRDA' A
#
# COMPACT_ATOMS: atom_id res chain seq x y z
N MET A 1 -8.61 13.11 13.67
CA MET A 1 -9.69 12.10 13.76
C MET A 1 -9.08 10.79 14.26
N PRO A 2 -9.75 10.02 15.12
CA PRO A 2 -9.28 8.67 15.45
C PRO A 2 -9.21 7.83 14.18
N LYS A 3 -8.18 6.98 14.05
CA LYS A 3 -8.11 6.00 12.96
C LYS A 3 -9.31 5.04 13.09
N PRO A 4 -10.03 4.74 12.00
CA PRO A 4 -11.10 3.75 12.04
C PRO A 4 -10.56 2.41 12.57
N SER A 5 -11.41 1.69 13.30
CA SER A 5 -11.04 0.40 13.85
C SER A 5 -10.84 -0.63 12.73
N LEU A 6 -9.99 -1.62 12.96
CA LEU A 6 -9.80 -2.70 11.99
C LEU A 6 -11.11 -3.46 11.69
N SER A 7 -12.02 -3.53 12.66
CA SER A 7 -13.35 -4.13 12.50
C SER A 7 -14.29 -3.36 11.56
N GLU A 8 -14.00 -2.09 11.28
CA GLU A 8 -14.78 -1.27 10.34
C GLU A 8 -14.25 -1.35 8.91
N ALA A 9 -13.05 -1.91 8.69
CA ALA A 9 -12.48 -2.06 7.36
C ALA A 9 -13.32 -3.02 6.51
N ARG A 10 -13.65 -2.60 5.29
CA ARG A 10 -14.50 -3.33 4.33
C ARG A 10 -13.73 -3.76 3.09
N LEU A 11 -12.68 -3.04 2.73
CA LEU A 11 -11.89 -3.31 1.54
C LEU A 11 -10.40 -3.39 1.86
N TYR A 12 -9.86 -4.60 1.72
CA TYR A 12 -8.43 -4.91 1.84
C TYR A 12 -7.85 -5.13 0.44
N LEU A 13 -6.76 -4.44 0.12
CA LEU A 13 -6.02 -4.58 -1.13
C LEU A 13 -4.61 -5.12 -0.89
N CYS A 14 -4.22 -6.15 -1.63
CA CYS A 14 -2.82 -6.57 -1.73
C CYS A 14 -2.23 -6.13 -3.06
N THR A 15 -1.03 -5.56 -3.04
CA THR A 15 -0.27 -5.21 -4.24
C THR A 15 1.20 -5.60 -4.10
N ASP A 16 1.89 -5.82 -5.21
CA ASP A 16 3.34 -5.82 -5.26
C ASP A 16 3.89 -4.39 -5.30
N GLY A 17 5.21 -4.23 -5.42
CA GLY A 17 5.85 -2.92 -5.54
C GLY A 17 5.58 -2.19 -6.88
N ARG A 18 4.76 -2.77 -7.78
CA ARG A 18 4.38 -2.20 -9.08
C ARG A 18 5.57 -1.71 -9.94
N ARG A 19 6.73 -2.34 -9.80
CA ARG A 19 8.00 -1.87 -10.42
C ARG A 19 7.94 -1.86 -11.94
N ASP A 20 7.23 -2.81 -12.54
CA ASP A 20 7.03 -2.88 -13.99
C ASP A 20 6.28 -1.66 -14.55
N ARG A 21 5.47 -1.01 -13.72
CA ARG A 21 4.68 0.19 -14.09
C ARG A 21 5.30 1.48 -13.56
N GLY A 22 6.03 1.42 -12.45
CA GLY A 22 6.66 2.58 -11.81
C GLY A 22 5.67 3.57 -11.21
N ASP A 23 4.43 3.14 -10.93
CA ASP A 23 3.30 4.00 -10.57
C ASP A 23 2.79 3.77 -9.13
N LEU A 24 3.62 3.20 -8.25
CA LEU A 24 3.18 2.81 -6.90
C LEU A 24 2.59 3.98 -6.10
N ALA A 25 3.23 5.15 -6.10
CA ALA A 25 2.75 6.31 -5.35
C ALA A 25 1.36 6.78 -5.83
N GLU A 26 1.21 7.04 -7.13
CA GLU A 26 -0.07 7.44 -7.73
C GLU A 26 -1.15 6.37 -7.54
N PHE A 27 -0.77 5.09 -7.59
CA PHE A 27 -1.68 3.99 -7.30
C PHE A 27 -2.20 4.02 -5.87
N LEU A 28 -1.31 4.19 -4.88
CA LEU A 28 -1.70 4.26 -3.46
C LEU A 28 -2.65 5.43 -3.21
N ASP A 29 -2.32 6.62 -3.72
CA ASP A 29 -3.18 7.80 -3.63
C ASP A 29 -4.57 7.52 -4.22
N SER A 30 -4.61 6.91 -5.40
CA SER A 30 -5.85 6.61 -6.12
C SER A 30 -6.73 5.62 -5.37
N VAL A 31 -6.16 4.53 -4.84
CA VAL A 31 -6.95 3.47 -4.18
C VAL A 31 -7.39 3.89 -2.78
N LEU A 32 -6.58 4.67 -2.05
CA LEU A 32 -6.99 5.27 -0.77
C LEU A 32 -8.14 6.25 -0.99
N ALA A 33 -8.03 7.14 -1.98
CA ALA A 33 -9.10 8.07 -2.33
C ALA A 33 -10.39 7.36 -2.79
N ALA A 34 -10.26 6.17 -3.38
CA ALA A 34 -11.39 5.34 -3.80
C ALA A 34 -12.03 4.54 -2.64
N GLY A 35 -11.47 4.59 -1.41
CA GLY A 35 -12.05 3.95 -0.23
C GLY A 35 -11.49 2.57 0.10
N VAL A 36 -10.26 2.25 -0.30
CA VAL A 36 -9.55 1.10 0.27
C VAL A 36 -9.16 1.41 1.72
N ASP A 37 -9.52 0.51 2.63
CA ASP A 37 -9.29 0.70 4.07
C ASP A 37 -7.90 0.20 4.51
N ILE A 38 -7.39 -0.85 3.85
CA ILE A 38 -6.11 -1.49 4.18
C ILE A 38 -5.37 -1.85 2.90
N ILE A 39 -4.10 -1.50 2.83
CA ILE A 39 -3.21 -1.90 1.74
C ILE A 39 -2.04 -2.68 2.32
N GLN A 40 -1.74 -3.82 1.71
CA GLN A 40 -0.56 -4.62 2.02
C GLN A 40 0.38 -4.68 0.82
N LEU A 41 1.64 -4.33 1.08
CA LEU A 41 2.75 -4.72 0.22
C LEU A 41 2.98 -6.23 0.40
N ARG A 42 2.78 -6.99 -0.67
CA ARG A 42 3.04 -8.43 -0.67
C ARG A 42 3.76 -8.83 -1.94
N GLU A 43 5.04 -9.17 -1.77
CA GLU A 43 5.87 -9.62 -2.86
C GLU A 43 6.78 -10.78 -2.44
N LYS A 44 6.81 -11.84 -3.25
CA LYS A 44 7.61 -13.03 -2.93
C LYS A 44 9.07 -12.76 -3.27
N GLY A 45 9.96 -13.06 -2.32
CA GLY A 45 11.41 -12.89 -2.53
C GLY A 45 11.87 -11.43 -2.47
N LEU A 46 11.07 -10.55 -1.85
CA LEU A 46 11.43 -9.16 -1.64
C LEU A 46 12.58 -9.07 -0.63
N GLU A 47 13.68 -8.43 -1.01
CA GLU A 47 14.83 -8.22 -0.13
C GLU A 47 14.58 -7.05 0.82
N ALA A 48 15.15 -7.11 2.03
CA ALA A 48 14.86 -6.12 3.09
C ALA A 48 15.11 -4.67 2.68
N ARG A 49 16.15 -4.39 1.88
CA ARG A 49 16.44 -3.04 1.38
C ARG A 49 15.37 -2.55 0.42
N GLU A 50 14.91 -3.42 -0.47
CA GLU A 50 13.88 -3.10 -1.46
C GLU A 50 12.53 -2.93 -0.77
N GLU A 51 12.22 -3.80 0.20
CA GLU A 51 11.05 -3.66 1.06
C GLU A 51 11.03 -2.31 1.76
N LEU A 52 12.13 -1.92 2.42
CA LEU A 52 12.22 -0.63 3.09
C LEU A 52 11.97 0.54 2.13
N ALA A 53 12.54 0.51 0.92
CA ALA A 53 12.34 1.55 -0.08
C ALA A 53 10.87 1.67 -0.52
N LEU A 54 10.18 0.53 -0.71
CA LEU A 54 8.75 0.53 -1.03
C LEU A 54 7.92 1.01 0.17
N LEU A 55 8.28 0.61 1.40
CA LEU A 55 7.60 1.04 2.62
C LEU A 55 7.73 2.55 2.86
N GLU A 56 8.78 3.20 2.37
CA GLU A 56 8.86 4.67 2.39
C GLU A 56 7.76 5.30 1.54
N VAL A 57 7.48 4.74 0.36
CA VAL A 57 6.37 5.21 -0.50
C VAL A 57 5.02 4.97 0.18
N PHE A 58 4.84 3.82 0.84
CA PHE A 58 3.62 3.53 1.61
C PHE A 58 3.40 4.46 2.80
N ARG A 59 4.48 4.99 3.38
CA ARG A 59 4.41 5.93 4.52
C ARG A 59 4.00 7.33 4.08
N ASP A 60 4.35 7.71 2.86
CA ASP A 60 4.12 9.06 2.33
C ASP A 60 2.71 9.24 1.75
N ALA A 61 2.03 8.14 1.38
CA ALA A 61 0.62 8.09 0.96
C ALA A 61 -0.35 8.11 2.16
#